data_AF-A0A0J0YP72-F1
#
_entry.id   AF-A0A0J0YP72-F1
#
_cell.length_a   1.000
_cell.length_b   1.000
_cell.length_c   1.000
_cell.angle_alpha   90.00
_cell.angle_beta   90.00
_cell.angle_gamma   90.00
#
_symmetry.space_group_name_H-M   'P 1'
#
loop_
_entity.id
_entity.type
_entity.pdbx_description
1 polymer ?
#
loop_
_entity_poly.entity_id
_entity_poly.type
_entity_poly.pdbx_seq_one_letter_code
_entity_poly.pdbx_strand_id
1 'polypeptide(L)'
;RGRRYLSCRTAGTGWLNVVNDMQNWFEFGEVEGDHHRCMSQMVLPVCAESGKVLGVVQVDCAQKNAVDNAVQTDWVALAVVLAAPIEAVLGEGSEGE
;
A
#
# COMPACT_ATOMS: atom_id res chain seq x y z
N ARG A 1 9.08 6.84 -19.17
CA ARG A 1 8.20 7.44 -18.13
C ARG A 1 7.02 6.50 -17.95
N GLY A 2 7.11 5.54 -17.04
CA GLY A 2 6.04 4.56 -16.79
C GLY A 2 5.20 5.04 -15.61
N ARG A 3 3.88 5.15 -15.79
CA ARG A 3 2.93 5.39 -14.70
C ARG A 3 3.02 4.21 -13.74
N ARG A 4 3.76 4.41 -12.64
CA ARG A 4 3.97 3.38 -11.62
C ARG A 4 2.81 3.46 -10.64
N TYR A 5 2.07 2.36 -10.52
CA TYR A 5 1.02 2.13 -9.53
C TYR A 5 1.44 2.62 -8.13
N LEU A 6 0.49 3.07 -7.30
CA LEU A 6 0.78 3.58 -5.96
C LEU A 6 1.49 2.53 -5.08
N SER A 7 1.21 1.24 -5.30
CA SER A 7 1.95 0.10 -4.74
C SER A 7 3.43 0.14 -5.09
N CYS A 8 3.80 0.34 -6.35
CA CYS A 8 5.20 0.46 -6.77
C CYS A 8 5.90 1.68 -6.15
N ARG A 9 5.19 2.81 -6.01
CA ARG A 9 5.76 4.00 -5.35
C ARG A 9 6.01 3.73 -3.86
N THR A 10 5.01 3.20 -3.17
CA THR A 10 5.09 2.83 -1.74
C THR A 10 6.23 1.84 -1.50
N ALA A 11 6.35 0.81 -2.34
CA ALA A 11 7.43 -0.17 -2.24
C ALA A 11 8.82 0.45 -2.43
N GLY A 12 8.94 1.44 -3.33
CA GLY A 12 10.22 2.08 -3.63
C GLY A 12 10.64 3.15 -2.62
N THR A 13 9.70 3.77 -1.91
CA THR A 13 10.00 4.91 -1.03
C THR A 13 9.80 4.62 0.46
N GLY A 14 9.02 3.58 0.81
CA GLY A 14 8.63 3.31 2.19
C GLY A 14 7.64 4.34 2.77
N TRP A 15 7.02 5.16 1.92
CA TRP A 15 6.00 6.12 2.35
C TRP A 15 4.60 5.64 2.02
N LEU A 16 3.70 5.81 2.98
CA LEU A 16 2.26 5.62 2.81
C LEU A 16 1.70 6.62 1.79
N ASN A 17 0.81 6.14 0.92
CA ASN A 17 0.08 6.96 -0.04
C ASN A 17 -1.42 6.86 0.21
N VAL A 18 -2.12 8.01 0.26
CA VAL A 18 -3.58 8.09 0.39
C VAL A 18 -4.15 8.88 -0.78
N VAL A 19 -5.20 8.35 -1.38
CA VAL A 19 -6.00 9.03 -2.39
C VAL A 19 -7.46 8.99 -1.98
N ASN A 20 -8.03 10.15 -1.64
CA ASN A 20 -9.42 10.26 -1.18
C ASN A 20 -10.45 10.34 -2.31
N ASP A 21 -10.02 10.70 -3.52
CA ASP A 21 -10.86 10.77 -4.71
C ASP A 21 -10.11 10.20 -5.92
N MET A 22 -10.26 8.90 -6.15
CA MET A 22 -9.61 8.23 -7.29
C MET A 22 -10.10 8.77 -8.64
N GLN A 23 -11.36 9.20 -8.73
CA GLN A 23 -11.95 9.72 -9.96
C GLN A 23 -11.21 10.98 -10.42
N ASN A 24 -10.91 11.90 -9.50
CA ASN A 24 -10.13 13.10 -9.81
C ASN A 24 -8.76 12.77 -10.40
N TRP A 25 -8.10 11.72 -9.90
CA TRP A 25 -6.79 11.29 -10.40
C TRP A 25 -6.88 10.61 -11.78
N PHE A 26 -7.97 9.89 -12.06
CA PHE A 26 -8.27 9.37 -13.39
C PHE A 26 -8.53 10.49 -14.40
N GLU A 27 -9.29 11.52 -14.02
CA GLU A 27 -9.60 12.68 -14.86
C GLU A 27 -8.33 13.44 -15.28
N PHE A 28 -7.33 13.52 -14.39
CA PHE A 28 -6.03 14.11 -14.69
C PHE A 28 -5.05 13.18 -15.43
N GLY A 29 -5.42 11.92 -15.69
CA GLY A 29 -4.57 10.95 -16.40
C GLY A 29 -3.34 10.46 -15.61
N GLU A 30 -3.32 10.72 -14.30
CA GLU A 30 -2.23 10.33 -13.38
C GLU A 30 -2.30 8.84 -13.00
N VAL A 31 -3.48 8.23 -13.12
CA VAL A 31 -3.74 6.80 -12.87
C VAL A 31 -4.45 6.19 -14.09
N GLU A 32 -4.12 4.95 -14.45
CA GLU A 32 -4.76 4.19 -15.54
C GLU A 32 -5.03 2.74 -15.12
N GLY A 33 -5.98 2.10 -15.82
CA GLY A 33 -6.27 0.66 -15.70
C GLY A 33 -7.53 0.36 -14.87
N ASP A 34 -8.29 -0.64 -15.34
CA ASP A 34 -9.56 -1.10 -14.76
C ASP A 34 -9.43 -1.78 -13.39
N HIS A 35 -8.20 -1.99 -12.91
CA HIS A 35 -7.92 -2.62 -11.62
C HIS A 35 -8.32 -1.73 -10.44
N HIS A 36 -8.48 -0.41 -10.61
CA HIS A 36 -8.91 0.50 -9.53
C HIS A 36 -10.37 0.90 -9.68
N ARG A 37 -11.30 -0.04 -9.42
CA ARG A 37 -12.73 0.26 -9.27
C ARG A 37 -13.07 0.80 -7.87
N CYS A 38 -12.12 1.44 -7.21
CA CYS A 38 -12.29 2.07 -5.91
C CYS A 38 -12.48 3.58 -6.04
N MET A 39 -13.12 4.17 -5.05
CA MET A 39 -13.39 5.61 -4.99
C MET A 39 -12.38 6.35 -4.11
N SER A 40 -11.78 5.65 -3.15
CA SER A 40 -10.57 6.07 -2.44
C SER A 40 -9.66 4.87 -2.19
N GLN A 41 -8.38 5.13 -1.99
CA GLN A 41 -7.36 4.11 -1.78
C GLN A 41 -6.34 4.55 -0.74
N MET A 42 -5.82 3.58 0.01
CA MET A 42 -4.63 3.73 0.84
C MET A 42 -3.64 2.61 0.52
N VAL A 43 -2.36 2.95 0.42
CA VAL A 43 -1.29 1.98 0.20
C VAL A 43 -0.22 2.18 1.27
N LEU A 44 0.04 1.13 2.03
CA LEU A 44 0.94 1.16 3.19
C LEU A 44 2.13 0.22 2.96
N PRO A 45 3.35 0.64 3.30
CA PRO A 45 4.49 -0.26 3.30
C PRO A 45 4.44 -1.15 4.55
N VAL A 46 4.80 -2.42 4.38
CA VAL A 46 5.17 -3.28 5.51
C VAL A 46 6.69 -3.28 5.58
N CYS A 47 7.24 -2.81 6.69
CA CYS A 47 8.68 -2.61 6.85
C CYS A 47 9.25 -3.51 7.95
N ALA A 48 10.42 -4.08 7.70
CA ALA A 48 11.29 -4.63 8.74
C ALA A 48 11.74 -3.52 9.70
N GLU A 49 12.24 -3.90 10.87
CA GLU A 49 12.84 -2.95 11.83
C GLU A 49 14.02 -2.16 11.21
N SER A 50 14.72 -2.76 10.25
CA SER A 50 15.78 -2.09 9.47
C SER A 50 15.29 -0.97 8.53
N GLY A 51 13.98 -0.80 8.39
CA GLY A 51 13.36 0.11 7.41
C GLY A 51 13.26 -0.47 5.99
N LYS A 52 13.73 -1.71 5.76
CA LYS A 52 13.54 -2.42 4.49
C LYS A 52 12.05 -2.68 4.27
N VAL A 53 11.52 -2.29 3.11
CA VAL A 53 10.16 -2.64 2.72
C VAL A 53 10.10 -4.12 2.33
N LEU A 54 9.25 -4.88 3.02
CA LEU A 54 9.01 -6.31 2.84
C LEU A 54 7.84 -6.58 1.89
N GLY A 55 6.89 -5.64 1.82
CA GLY A 55 5.69 -5.74 1.00
C GLY A 55 4.84 -4.48 1.12
N VAL A 56 3.65 -4.52 0.53
CA VAL A 56 2.67 -3.43 0.59
C VAL A 56 1.28 -3.96 0.89
N VAL A 57 0.53 -3.24 1.71
CA VAL A 57 -0.91 -3.43 1.92
C VAL A 57 -1.64 -2.40 1.08
N GLN A 58 -2.50 -2.87 0.17
CA GLN A 58 -3.40 -2.01 -0.61
C GLN A 58 -4.81 -2.14 -0.07
N VAL A 59 -5.41 -1.00 0.26
CA VAL A 59 -6.78 -0.88 0.77
C VAL A 59 -7.60 -0.10 -0.23
N ASP A 60 -8.60 -0.76 -0.80
CA ASP A 60 -9.51 -0.19 -1.79
C ASP A 60 -10.88 0.04 -1.16
N CYS A 61 -11.37 1.28 -1.21
CA CYS A 61 -12.66 1.65 -0.64
C CYS A 61 -13.68 1.99 -1.72
N ALA A 62 -14.93 1.54 -1.53
CA ALA A 62 -16.02 1.80 -2.47
C ALA A 62 -16.58 3.23 -2.41
N GLN A 63 -16.18 4.04 -1.42
CA GLN A 63 -16.64 5.42 -1.21
C GLN A 63 -15.47 6.39 -1.26
N LYS A 64 -15.71 7.64 -1.69
CA LYS A 64 -14.73 8.72 -1.61
C LYS A 64 -14.50 9.10 -0.16
N ASN A 65 -13.32 9.61 0.18
CA ASN A 65 -12.94 10.05 1.53
C ASN A 65 -13.14 8.98 2.63
N ALA A 66 -13.11 7.69 2.29
CA ALA A 66 -13.33 6.63 3.27
C ALA A 66 -12.09 6.35 4.15
N VAL A 67 -10.95 6.97 3.84
CA VAL A 67 -9.67 6.78 4.54
C VAL A 67 -9.49 7.89 5.57
N ASP A 68 -10.39 7.95 6.56
CA ASP A 68 -10.27 8.90 7.67
C ASP A 68 -9.18 8.47 8.67
N ASN A 69 -8.95 9.28 9.71
CA ASN A 69 -7.89 9.01 10.68
C ASN A 69 -8.09 7.70 11.47
N ALA A 70 -9.33 7.30 11.73
CA ALA A 70 -9.61 6.05 12.44
C ALA A 70 -9.25 4.86 11.55
N VAL A 71 -9.73 4.87 10.30
CA VAL A 71 -9.39 3.86 9.29
C VAL A 71 -7.88 3.80 9.06
N GLN A 72 -7.20 4.95 8.93
CA GLN A 72 -5.74 4.99 8.79
C GLN A 72 -5.02 4.34 9.97
N THR A 73 -5.48 4.62 11.19
CA THR A 73 -4.86 4.07 12.41
C THR A 73 -4.93 2.54 12.41
N ASP A 74 -6.08 1.97 12.08
CA ASP A 74 -6.29 0.52 12.05
C ASP A 74 -5.38 -0.17 11.02
N TRP A 75 -5.30 0.39 9.81
CA TRP A 75 -4.48 -0.19 8.74
C TRP A 75 -2.98 0.01 8.98
N VAL A 76 -2.56 1.11 9.59
CA VAL A 76 -1.16 1.30 10.01
C VAL A 76 -0.80 0.27 11.07
N ALA A 77 -1.67 0.05 12.06
CA ALA A 77 -1.45 -0.99 13.08
C ALA A 77 -1.30 -2.38 12.43
N LEU A 78 -2.17 -2.71 11.47
CA LEU A 78 -2.04 -3.95 10.70
C LEU A 78 -0.69 -4.04 9.97
N ALA A 79 -0.29 -2.99 9.23
CA ALA A 79 0.96 -2.99 8.48
C ALA A 79 2.19 -3.20 9.38
N VAL A 80 2.16 -2.66 10.61
CA VAL A 80 3.23 -2.87 11.61
C VAL A 80 3.27 -4.33 12.07
N VAL A 81 2.13 -4.91 12.44
CA VAL A 81 2.11 -6.31 12.95
C VAL A 81 2.39 -7.35 11.85
N LEU A 82 2.19 -7.00 10.57
CA LEU A 82 2.50 -7.87 9.45
C LEU A 82 4.00 -8.03 9.17
N ALA A 83 4.87 -7.18 9.72
CA ALA A 83 6.31 -7.27 9.47
C ALA A 83 6.88 -8.63 9.91
N ALA A 84 6.70 -9.00 11.18
CA ALA A 84 7.20 -10.26 11.75
C ALA A 84 6.73 -11.53 11.00
N PRO A 85 5.43 -11.74 10.71
CA PRO A 85 5.00 -12.93 9.97
C PRO A 85 5.51 -12.94 8.53
N ILE A 86 5.64 -11.78 7.86
CA ILE A 86 6.23 -11.73 6.51
C ILE A 86 7.72 -12.06 6.56
N GLU A 87 8.47 -11.55 7.55
CA GLU A 87 9.87 -11.91 7.73
C GLU A 87 10.06 -13.41 7.98
N ALA A 88 9.17 -14.03 8.77
CA ALA A 88 9.21 -15.47 8.99
C ALA A 88 9.05 -16.25 7.68
N VAL A 89 8.04 -15.92 6.88
CA VAL A 89 7.79 -16.57 5.57
C VAL A 89 8.95 -16.35 4.60
N LEU A 90 9.56 -15.16 4.59
CA LEU A 90 10.70 -14.86 3.73
C LEU A 90 12.00 -15.53 4.22
N GLY A 91 12.15 -15.72 5.54
CA GLY A 91 13.29 -16.36 6.19
C GLY A 91 13.28 -17.89 6.05
N GLU A 92 12.10 -18.52 6.13
CA GLU A 92 11.91 -19.96 5.90
C GLU A 92 12.30 -20.41 4.48
N GLY A 93 12.39 -19.48 3.52
CA GLY A 93 12.88 -19.74 2.16
C GLY A 93 14.40 -19.62 1.97
N SER A 94 15.17 -19.29 3.03
CA SER A 94 16.62 -19.03 2.95
C SER A 94 17.50 -20.13 3.54
N GLU A 95 16.93 -21.18 4.14
CA GLU A 95 17.66 -22.35 4.67
C GLU A 95 17.76 -23.50 3.63
N GLY A 96 18.06 -23.16 2.38
CA GLY A 96 18.12 -24.12 1.28
C GLY A 96 19.05 -23.70 0.15
N GLU A 97 20.29 -23.33 0.47
CA GLU A 97 21.44 -23.32 -0.46
C GLU A 97 22.74 -23.71 0.28
#